data_AF-A0A6N9V3H0-F1
#
_entry.id   AF-A0A6N9V3H0-F1
#
_cell.length_a   1.000
_cell.length_b   1.000
_cell.length_c   1.000
_cell.angle_alpha   90.00
_cell.angle_beta   90.00
_cell.angle_gamma   90.00
#
_symmetry.space_group_name_H-M   'P 1'
#
loop_
_entity.id
_entity.type
_entity.pdbx_description
1 polymer ?
#
loop_
_entity_poly.entity_id
_entity_poly.type
_entity_poly.pdbx_seq_one_letter_code
_entity_poly.pdbx_strand_id
1 'polypeptide(L)'
;EAGCTTAYVAMTGGQDELVFDGDTIVVDAQGEVLARAPQFEETQLLLDLDLPAAVAGAPAGTTGDGLRVDRVVLSEEPVADPGPAEYPGTTA
;
A
#
# COMPACT_ATOMS: atom_id res chain seq x y z
N GLU A 1 -5.82 -14.58 2.23
CA GLU A 1 -5.15 -13.84 1.12
C GLU A 1 -6.15 -12.98 0.37
N ALA A 2 -5.78 -11.73 0.05
CA ALA A 2 -6.68 -10.74 -0.55
C ALA A 2 -6.75 -10.78 -2.09
N GLY A 3 -5.77 -11.39 -2.76
CA GLY A 3 -5.73 -11.47 -4.23
C GLY A 3 -5.53 -10.12 -4.94
N CYS A 4 -4.92 -9.15 -4.26
CA CYS A 4 -4.62 -7.82 -4.80
C CYS A 4 -3.26 -7.34 -4.33
N THR A 5 -2.71 -6.35 -5.02
CA THR A 5 -1.55 -5.59 -4.55
C THR A 5 -1.81 -5.09 -3.14
N THR A 6 -0.87 -5.31 -2.23
CA THR A 6 -1.00 -4.99 -0.81
C THR A 6 0.18 -4.15 -0.37
N ALA A 7 -0.11 -2.95 0.13
CA ALA A 7 0.87 -2.11 0.81
C ALA A 7 0.71 -2.28 2.33
N TYR A 8 1.74 -2.82 2.98
CA TYR A 8 1.83 -2.92 4.44
C TYR A 8 2.77 -1.84 4.95
N VAL A 9 2.18 -0.82 5.59
CA VAL A 9 2.91 0.31 6.17
C VAL A 9 3.09 0.08 7.66
N ALA A 10 4.35 -0.04 8.08
CA ALA A 10 4.73 -0.24 9.46
C ALA A 10 5.51 0.96 9.99
N MET A 11 5.26 1.28 11.27
CA MET A 11 5.97 2.30 12.01
C MET A 11 7.44 1.91 12.18
N THR A 12 8.33 2.90 12.17
CA THR A 12 9.73 2.76 12.59
C THR A 12 9.97 3.64 13.82
N GLY A 13 10.83 3.23 14.74
CA GLY A 13 11.17 3.99 15.96
C GLY A 13 11.06 3.17 17.24
N GLY A 14 10.88 3.83 18.38
CA GLY A 14 10.77 3.17 19.68
C GLY A 14 9.66 3.77 20.55
N GLN A 15 9.03 2.92 21.36
CA GLN A 15 8.06 3.31 22.38
C GLN A 15 8.30 2.46 23.63
N ASP A 16 8.66 3.09 24.74
CA ASP A 16 9.03 2.42 25.98
C ASP A 16 10.09 1.33 25.72
N GLU A 17 9.82 0.05 26.04
CA GLU A 17 10.73 -1.07 25.75
C GLU A 17 10.58 -1.65 24.33
N LEU A 18 9.64 -1.15 23.52
CA LEU A 18 9.37 -1.65 22.18
C LEU A 18 10.24 -0.94 21.14
N VAL A 19 10.69 -1.72 20.15
CA VAL A 19 11.36 -1.23 18.95
C VAL A 19 10.55 -1.66 17.75
N PHE A 20 10.28 -0.70 16.87
CA PHE A 20 9.62 -0.91 15.59
C PHE A 20 10.66 -0.74 14.49
N ASP A 21 10.84 -1.79 13.70
CA ASP A 21 11.83 -1.85 12.63
C ASP A 21 11.38 -1.15 11.34
N GLY A 22 10.09 -0.82 11.20
CA GLY A 22 9.55 -0.35 9.94
C GLY A 22 9.40 -1.52 8.98
N ASP A 23 10.34 -1.69 8.03
CA ASP A 23 10.30 -2.77 7.03
C ASP A 23 9.02 -2.76 6.18
N THR A 24 8.46 -1.56 5.96
CA THR A 24 7.28 -1.33 5.10
C THR A 24 7.48 -2.01 3.75
N ILE A 25 6.46 -2.73 3.28
CA ILE A 25 6.56 -3.58 2.08
C ILE A 25 5.32 -3.41 1.20
N VAL A 26 5.54 -3.40 -0.12
CA VAL A 26 4.49 -3.51 -1.11
C VAL A 26 4.70 -4.79 -1.90
N VAL A 27 3.67 -5.63 -1.97
CA VAL A 27 3.67 -6.87 -2.76
C VAL A 27 2.57 -6.84 -3.81
N ASP A 28 2.78 -7.51 -4.93
CA ASP A 28 1.76 -7.70 -5.95
C ASP A 28 0.71 -8.76 -5.57
N ALA A 29 -0.26 -9.01 -6.45
CA ALA A 29 -1.32 -9.98 -6.22
C ALA A 29 -0.83 -11.45 -6.21
N GLN A 30 0.40 -11.71 -6.67
CA GLN A 30 1.06 -13.01 -6.65
C GLN A 30 1.96 -13.18 -5.41
N GLY A 31 2.15 -12.11 -4.63
CA GLY A 31 2.99 -12.09 -3.43
C GLY A 31 4.44 -11.71 -3.71
N GLU A 32 4.78 -11.28 -4.92
CA GLU A 32 6.12 -10.81 -5.26
C GLU A 32 6.36 -9.41 -4.71
N VAL A 33 7.58 -9.16 -4.22
CA VAL A 33 7.95 -7.86 -3.63
C VAL A 33 8.14 -6.82 -4.72
N LEU A 34 7.31 -5.78 -4.71
CA LEU A 34 7.43 -4.63 -5.60
C LEU A 34 8.37 -3.57 -5.01
N ALA A 35 8.29 -3.35 -3.70
CA ALA A 35 9.14 -2.40 -2.98
C ALA A 35 9.24 -2.75 -1.50
N ARG A 36 10.36 -2.38 -0.88
CA ARG A 36 10.61 -2.58 0.55
C ARG A 36 11.45 -1.44 1.11
N ALA A 37 10.97 -0.82 2.18
CA ALA A 37 11.68 0.23 2.90
C ALA A 37 12.81 -0.35 3.77
N PRO A 38 13.87 0.42 4.05
CA PRO A 38 14.91 0.02 5.00
C PRO A 38 14.34 -0.16 6.42
N GLN A 39 15.06 -0.95 7.22
CA GLN A 39 14.75 -1.11 8.64
C GLN A 39 15.35 0.02 9.47
N PHE A 40 14.65 0.42 10.54
CA PHE A 40 15.08 1.43 11.52
C PHE A 40 15.34 2.83 10.94
N GLU A 41 14.77 3.14 9.78
CA GLU A 41 14.95 4.41 9.08
C GLU A 41 13.61 4.98 8.64
N GLU A 42 13.35 6.25 8.99
CA GLU A 42 12.18 6.97 8.51
C GLU A 42 12.25 7.13 6.99
N THR A 43 11.27 6.59 6.27
CA THR A 43 11.28 6.53 4.81
C THR A 43 9.93 6.95 4.23
N GLN A 44 9.97 7.75 3.17
CA GLN A 44 8.83 7.95 2.29
C GLN A 44 8.97 7.05 1.06
N LEU A 45 8.05 6.09 0.90
CA LEU A 45 8.03 5.19 -0.25
C LEU A 45 6.97 5.69 -1.25
N LEU A 46 7.42 6.19 -2.40
CA LEU A 46 6.56 6.60 -3.50
C LEU A 46 6.70 5.63 -4.67
N LEU A 47 5.58 5.10 -5.14
CA LEU A 47 5.53 4.11 -6.20
C LEU A 47 4.32 4.34 -7.10
N ASP A 48 4.52 4.15 -8.40
CA ASP A 48 3.45 4.07 -9.37
C ASP A 48 2.98 2.61 -9.48
N LEU A 49 1.66 2.40 -9.49
CA LEU A 49 1.06 1.07 -9.57
C LEU A 49 0.10 0.99 -10.76
N ASP A 50 0.39 0.05 -11.66
CA ASP A 50 -0.53 -0.35 -12.71
C ASP A 50 -1.59 -1.31 -12.13
N LEU A 51 -2.69 -0.75 -11.63
CA LEU A 51 -3.77 -1.53 -11.03
C LEU A 51 -4.90 -1.79 -12.04
N PRO A 52 -5.53 -2.98 -12.01
CA PRO A 52 -6.72 -3.23 -12.80
C PRO A 52 -7.86 -2.31 -12.36
N ALA A 53 -8.65 -1.84 -13.32
CA ALA A 53 -9.83 -1.03 -13.04
C ALA A 53 -10.79 -1.77 -12.10
N ALA A 54 -11.42 -1.02 -11.19
CA ALA A 54 -12.37 -1.59 -10.25
C ALA A 54 -13.53 -2.27 -10.99
N VAL A 55 -13.72 -3.57 -10.76
CA VAL A 55 -14.82 -4.33 -11.35
C VAL A 55 -16.08 -4.29 -10.48
N ALA A 56 -17.24 -4.43 -11.12
CA ALA A 56 -18.49 -4.70 -10.41
C ALA A 56 -18.38 -6.06 -9.68
N GLY A 57 -18.77 -6.10 -8.40
CA GLY A 57 -18.71 -7.33 -7.60
C GLY A 57 -17.37 -7.64 -6.93
N ALA A 58 -16.42 -6.69 -6.87
CA ALA A 58 -15.21 -6.85 -6.06
C ALA A 58 -15.55 -7.21 -4.59
N PRO A 59 -14.72 -8.01 -3.90
CA PRO A 59 -15.00 -8.49 -2.55
C PRO A 59 -15.26 -7.35 -1.57
N ALA A 60 -16.25 -7.53 -0.69
CA ALA A 60 -16.57 -6.65 0.41
C ALA A 60 -17.00 -7.49 1.63
N GLY A 61 -16.94 -6.91 2.82
CA GLY A 61 -17.26 -7.60 4.07
C GLY A 61 -16.05 -8.30 4.67
N THR A 62 -16.26 -9.40 5.40
CA THR A 62 -15.18 -10.09 6.11
C THR A 62 -14.67 -11.27 5.29
N THR A 63 -13.38 -11.29 5.03
CA THR A 63 -12.65 -12.40 4.40
C THR A 63 -12.60 -13.64 5.31
N GLY A 64 -12.19 -14.79 4.76
CA GLY A 64 -12.14 -16.05 5.52
C GLY A 64 -11.14 -16.05 6.69
N ASP A 65 -10.15 -15.16 6.66
CA ASP A 65 -9.14 -14.93 7.71
C ASP A 65 -9.49 -13.75 8.63
N GLY A 66 -10.69 -13.16 8.48
CA GLY A 66 -11.22 -12.14 9.41
C GLY A 66 -10.89 -10.70 9.03
N LEU A 67 -10.16 -10.44 7.95
CA LEU A 67 -9.93 -9.09 7.44
C LEU A 67 -11.23 -8.49 6.92
N ARG A 68 -11.61 -7.32 7.45
CA ARG A 68 -12.77 -6.55 7.00
C ARG A 68 -12.40 -5.65 5.82
N VAL A 69 -13.17 -5.75 4.74
CA VAL A 69 -13.03 -4.98 3.50
C VAL A 69 -14.25 -4.09 3.33
N ASP A 70 -14.06 -2.79 3.53
CA ASP A 70 -15.08 -1.77 3.24
C ASP A 70 -14.78 -1.11 1.89
N ARG A 71 -15.71 -1.22 0.94
CA ARG A 71 -15.58 -0.60 -0.38
C ARG A 71 -16.25 0.77 -0.38
N VAL A 72 -15.47 1.80 -0.68
CA VAL A 72 -15.95 3.17 -0.88
C VAL A 72 -15.62 3.60 -2.30
N VAL A 73 -16.63 3.99 -3.08
CA VAL A 73 -16.42 4.63 -4.38
C VAL A 73 -16.18 6.10 -4.12
N LEU A 74 -14.96 6.58 -4.40
CA LEU A 74 -14.59 7.98 -4.25
C LEU A 74 -15.15 8.83 -5.40
N SER A 75 -15.11 8.32 -6.64
CA SER A 75 -15.73 8.89 -7.83
C SER A 75 -16.12 7.81 -8.83
N GLU A 76 -17.18 8.04 -9.61
CA GLU A 76 -17.55 7.17 -10.73
C GLU A 76 -16.74 7.48 -11.99
N GLU A 77 -16.31 8.73 -12.16
CA GLU A 77 -15.41 9.14 -13.23
C GLU A 77 -13.96 8.98 -12.78
N PRO A 78 -13.06 8.48 -13.65
CA PRO A 78 -11.63 8.46 -13.37
C PRO A 78 -11.12 9.87 -13.05
N VAL A 79 -10.23 9.98 -12.07
CA VAL A 79 -9.50 11.22 -11.83
C VAL A 79 -8.66 11.52 -13.06
N ALA A 80 -8.66 12.78 -13.51
CA ALA A 80 -7.80 13.21 -14.60
C ALA A 80 -6.33 12.92 -14.27
N ASP A 81 -5.55 12.56 -15.29
CA ASP A 81 -4.12 12.32 -15.13
C ASP A 81 -3.47 13.54 -14.44
N PRO A 82 -2.90 13.38 -13.23
CA PRO A 82 -2.25 14.48 -12.51
C PRO A 82 -0.97 14.96 -13.21
N GLY A 83 -0.50 14.27 -14.25
CA GLY A 83 0.77 14.53 -14.92
C GLY A 83 1.93 13.79 -14.23
N PRO A 84 3.18 14.12 -14.60
CA PRO A 84 4.34 13.44 -14.04
C PRO A 84 4.42 13.67 -12.52
N ALA A 85 4.78 12.62 -11.78
CA ALA A 85 4.96 12.70 -10.34
C ALA A 85 6.02 13.75 -9.97
N GLU A 86 5.65 14.65 -9.06
CA GLU A 86 6.60 15.55 -8.41
C GLU A 86 7.13 14.88 -7.15
N TYR A 87 8.46 14.68 -7.09
CA TYR A 87 9.14 14.06 -5.96
C TYR A 87 9.77 15.17 -5.10
N PRO A 88 9.10 15.64 -4.02
CA PRO A 88 9.67 16.68 -3.16
C PRO A 88 10.83 16.18 -2.28
N GLY A 89 11.09 14.87 -2.27
CA GLY A 89 12.18 14.22 -1.54
C GLY A 89 13.40 13.93 -2.42
N THR A 90 14.54 13.67 -1.79
CA THR A 90 15.74 13.15 -2.47
C THR A 90 15.57 11.66 -2.79
N THR A 91 15.85 11.26 -4.03
CA THR A 91 16.06 9.85 -4.38
C THR A 91 17.36 9.37 -3.73
N ALA A 92 17.25 8.35 -2.87
CA ALA A 92 18.38 7.57 -2.39
C ALA A 92 18.52 6.30 -3.25
#